data_AF-W4VL50-F1
#
_entry.id   AF-W4VL50-F1
#
_cell.length_a   1.000
_cell.length_b   1.000
_cell.length_c   1.000
_cell.angle_alpha   90.00
_cell.angle_beta   90.00
_cell.angle_gamma   90.00
#
_symmetry.space_group_name_H-M   'P 1'
#
loop_
_entity.id
_entity.type
_entity.pdbx_description
1 polymer ?
#
loop_
_entity_poly.entity_id
_entity_poly.type
_entity_poly.pdbx_seq_one_letter_code
_entity_poly.pdbx_strand_id
1 'polypeptide(L)'
;MGKNSAISAQFEEGKKLFMKGTNGDKKAVRSAYDIFLKLRNDMSRDALLEAYYGSTLALIGRDAVQPIEKADKAQEGLDTLNQAVTMEPNQKEIRLLRANVCLRLPESFFHCSQTAIDDFSFLLAQYQADPNYLSKIQVTEIIKNLSTAYQHAGRPHEAKEVLQRLSK
;
A
#
# COMPACT_ATOMS: atom_id res chain seq x y z
N MET A 1 -23.07 21.33 6.47
CA MET A 1 -22.20 21.04 5.30
C MET A 1 -20.69 21.25 5.57
N GLY A 2 -20.26 21.92 6.67
CA GLY A 2 -18.83 22.24 6.90
C GLY A 2 -17.91 21.09 7.37
N LYS A 3 -18.39 20.17 8.23
CA LYS A 3 -17.54 19.13 8.85
C LYS A 3 -17.05 18.08 7.85
N ASN A 4 -17.93 17.55 6.99
CA ASN A 4 -17.53 16.55 5.99
C ASN A 4 -16.59 17.12 4.92
N SER A 5 -16.77 18.39 4.55
CA SER A 5 -15.85 19.07 3.62
C SER A 5 -14.45 19.24 4.22
N ALA A 6 -14.36 19.61 5.51
CA ALA A 6 -13.09 19.73 6.21
C ALA A 6 -12.36 18.38 6.36
N ILE A 7 -13.10 17.31 6.69
CA ILE A 7 -12.56 15.94 6.79
C ILE A 7 -12.00 15.49 5.44
N SER A 8 -12.75 15.67 4.36
CA SER A 8 -12.32 15.33 3.01
C SER A 8 -11.05 16.08 2.59
N ALA A 9 -10.99 17.39 2.88
CA ALA A 9 -9.80 18.20 2.60
C ALA A 9 -8.56 17.76 3.40
N GLN A 10 -8.74 17.43 4.68
CA GLN A 10 -7.66 16.89 5.52
C GLN A 10 -7.17 15.54 5.02
N PHE A 11 -8.08 14.66 4.61
CA PHE A 11 -7.72 13.36 4.08
C PHE A 11 -6.89 13.48 2.80
N GLU A 12 -7.30 14.34 1.88
CA GLU A 12 -6.54 14.60 0.64
C GLU A 12 -5.17 15.26 0.91
N GLU A 13 -5.06 16.10 1.93
CA GLU A 13 -3.76 16.64 2.35
C GLU A 13 -2.86 15.53 2.94
N GLY A 14 -3.41 14.65 3.77
CA GLY A 14 -2.71 13.48 4.27
C GLY A 14 -2.17 12.61 3.14
N LYS A 15 -2.96 12.38 2.08
CA LYS A 15 -2.54 11.63 0.89
C LYS A 15 -1.38 12.30 0.15
N LYS A 16 -1.42 13.63 -0.03
CA LYS A 16 -0.32 14.37 -0.67
C LYS A 16 0.98 14.26 0.14
N LEU A 17 0.89 14.38 1.47
CA LEU A 17 2.04 14.24 2.37
C LEU A 17 2.57 12.79 2.36
N PHE A 18 1.67 11.80 2.37
CA PHE A 18 2.03 10.39 2.21
C PHE A 18 2.84 10.16 0.93
N MET A 19 2.40 10.70 -0.22
CA MET A 19 3.12 10.59 -1.49
C MET A 19 4.50 11.26 -1.46
N LYS A 20 4.67 12.37 -0.75
CA LYS A 20 6.01 12.94 -0.50
C LYS A 20 6.85 12.01 0.37
N GLY A 21 6.24 11.39 1.37
CA GLY A 21 6.86 10.41 2.26
C GLY A 21 7.32 9.14 1.55
N THR A 22 6.55 8.64 0.57
CA THR A 22 6.98 7.50 -0.28
C THR A 22 8.22 7.85 -1.11
N ASN A 23 8.40 9.14 -1.45
CA ASN A 23 9.57 9.67 -2.16
C ASN A 23 10.74 10.03 -1.22
N GLY A 24 10.64 9.75 0.08
CA GLY A 24 11.73 9.89 1.05
C GLY A 24 11.64 11.08 2.01
N ASP A 25 10.59 11.92 1.92
CA ASP A 25 10.40 13.02 2.86
C ASP A 25 9.89 12.54 4.23
N LYS A 26 10.82 12.33 5.16
CA LYS A 26 10.53 11.86 6.53
C LYS A 26 9.63 12.81 7.32
N LYS A 27 9.70 14.12 7.06
CA LYS A 27 8.83 15.09 7.74
C LYS A 27 7.39 14.93 7.24
N ALA A 28 7.22 14.76 5.93
CA ALA A 28 5.91 14.50 5.35
C ALA A 28 5.30 13.18 5.85
N VAL A 29 6.10 12.13 6.09
CA VAL A 29 5.60 10.89 6.72
C VAL A 29 4.99 11.17 8.09
N ARG A 30 5.68 11.93 8.95
CA ARG A 30 5.16 12.28 10.29
C ARG A 30 3.90 13.13 10.20
N SER A 31 3.87 14.13 9.31
CA SER A 31 2.68 14.95 9.11
C SER A 31 1.49 14.16 8.57
N ALA A 32 1.70 13.22 7.64
CA ALA A 32 0.65 12.32 7.16
C ALA A 32 0.12 11.43 8.29
N TYR A 33 1.02 10.88 9.12
CA TYR A 33 0.65 10.05 10.27
C TYR A 33 -0.27 10.80 11.24
N ASP A 34 0.10 12.02 11.62
CA ASP A 34 -0.67 12.84 12.55
C ASP A 34 -2.07 13.17 12.00
N ILE A 35 -2.16 13.47 10.70
CA ILE A 35 -3.44 13.72 10.02
C ILE A 35 -4.31 12.46 10.06
N PHE A 36 -3.79 11.32 9.62
CA PHE A 36 -4.58 10.09 9.56
C PHE A 36 -4.98 9.58 10.94
N LEU A 37 -4.10 9.69 11.93
CA LEU A 37 -4.40 9.35 13.32
C LEU A 37 -5.55 10.21 13.88
N LYS A 38 -5.51 11.53 13.61
CA LYS A 38 -6.59 12.43 14.01
C LYS A 38 -7.92 12.07 13.33
N LEU A 39 -7.90 11.87 12.02
CA LEU A 39 -9.09 11.51 11.26
C LEU A 39 -9.69 10.19 11.74
N ARG A 40 -8.87 9.22 12.13
CA ARG A 40 -9.31 7.91 12.65
C ARG A 40 -10.11 8.04 13.95
N ASN A 41 -9.80 9.04 14.77
CA ASN A 41 -10.56 9.32 16.00
C ASN A 41 -11.88 10.07 15.72
N ASP A 42 -11.93 10.84 14.63
CA ASP A 42 -13.06 11.70 14.27
C ASP A 42 -14.09 11.03 13.34
N MET A 43 -13.69 9.96 12.63
CA MET A 43 -14.49 9.24 11.64
C MET A 43 -14.96 7.87 12.12
N SER A 44 -16.16 7.46 11.70
CA SER A 44 -16.57 6.05 11.76
C SER A 44 -15.66 5.22 10.85
N ARG A 45 -15.29 4.02 11.31
CA ARG A 45 -14.41 3.03 10.66
C ARG A 45 -14.44 3.06 9.12
N ASP A 46 -13.49 3.77 8.49
CA ASP A 46 -13.34 3.93 7.03
C ASP A 46 -12.15 3.10 6.53
N ALA A 47 -12.37 2.20 5.57
CA ALA A 47 -11.36 1.25 5.14
C ALA A 47 -10.17 1.90 4.42
N LEU A 48 -10.42 2.97 3.65
CA LEU A 48 -9.38 3.64 2.88
C LEU A 48 -8.49 4.48 3.81
N LEU A 49 -9.08 5.14 4.80
CA LEU A 49 -8.34 5.80 5.86
C LEU A 49 -7.43 4.83 6.62
N GLU A 50 -7.95 3.65 7.00
CA GLU A 50 -7.16 2.60 7.66
C GLU A 50 -5.99 2.16 6.79
N ALA A 51 -6.18 1.97 5.48
CA ALA A 51 -5.09 1.57 4.59
C ALA A 51 -4.00 2.66 4.46
N TYR A 52 -4.38 3.93 4.40
CA TYR A 52 -3.43 5.04 4.39
C TYR A 52 -2.68 5.18 5.71
N TYR A 53 -3.38 4.99 6.84
CA TYR A 53 -2.78 4.96 8.16
C TYR A 53 -1.77 3.80 8.28
N GLY A 54 -2.16 2.58 7.91
CA GLY A 54 -1.30 1.40 7.93
C GLY A 54 -0.08 1.52 7.01
N SER A 55 -0.26 2.06 5.81
CA SER A 55 0.85 2.36 4.90
C SER A 55 1.82 3.39 5.48
N THR A 56 1.28 4.39 6.18
CA THR A 56 2.10 5.42 6.83
C THR A 56 2.87 4.83 8.00
N LEU A 57 2.29 3.93 8.80
CA LEU A 57 3.02 3.18 9.84
C LEU A 57 4.22 2.42 9.28
N ALA A 58 4.08 1.77 8.12
CA ALA A 58 5.22 1.12 7.45
C ALA A 58 6.33 2.11 7.07
N LEU A 59 5.97 3.34 6.64
CA LEU A 59 6.95 4.42 6.38
C LEU A 59 7.59 4.94 7.68
N ILE A 60 6.83 5.03 8.77
CA ILE A 60 7.37 5.36 10.09
C ILE A 60 8.40 4.31 10.52
N GLY A 61 8.09 3.02 10.33
CA GLY A 61 9.01 1.92 10.58
C GLY A 61 10.26 2.00 9.70
N ARG A 62 10.13 2.33 8.40
CA ARG A 62 11.28 2.58 7.51
C ARG A 62 12.21 3.67 8.07
N ASP A 63 11.62 4.75 8.59
CA ASP A 63 12.35 5.95 9.01
C ASP A 63 12.89 5.89 10.44
N ALA A 64 12.42 4.93 11.26
CA ALA A 64 12.87 4.73 12.63
C ALA A 64 14.36 4.32 12.70
N VAL A 65 14.99 4.58 13.85
CA VAL A 65 16.41 4.25 14.06
C VAL A 65 16.54 2.88 14.71
N GLN A 66 15.70 2.61 15.72
CA GLN A 66 15.79 1.39 16.54
C GLN A 66 15.18 0.20 15.81
N PRO A 67 15.90 -0.93 15.65
CA PRO A 67 15.39 -2.10 14.91
C PRO A 67 14.04 -2.63 15.40
N ILE A 68 13.81 -2.63 16.72
CA ILE A 68 12.55 -3.07 17.32
C ILE A 68 11.40 -2.14 16.89
N GLU A 69 11.59 -0.83 16.99
CA GLU A 69 10.59 0.15 16.54
C GLU A 69 10.28 0.00 15.04
N LYS A 70 11.29 -0.30 14.21
CA LYS A 70 11.08 -0.58 12.78
C LYS A 70 10.13 -1.75 12.57
N ALA A 71 10.41 -2.86 13.26
CA ALA A 71 9.65 -4.10 13.13
C ALA A 71 8.22 -3.92 13.66
N ASP A 72 8.06 -3.32 14.84
CA ASP A 72 6.75 -3.08 15.46
C ASP A 72 5.87 -2.21 14.56
N LYS A 73 6.42 -1.10 14.03
CA LYS A 73 5.65 -0.20 13.16
C LYS A 73 5.33 -0.81 11.80
N ALA A 74 6.24 -1.61 11.25
CA ALA A 74 5.98 -2.37 10.03
C ALA A 74 4.87 -3.42 10.24
N GLN A 75 4.91 -4.16 11.35
CA GLN A 75 3.89 -5.16 11.68
C GLN A 75 2.52 -4.51 11.92
N GLU A 76 2.47 -3.45 12.74
CA GLU A 76 1.25 -2.69 12.99
C GLU A 76 0.64 -2.15 11.69
N GLY A 77 1.48 -1.64 10.78
CA GLY A 77 1.07 -1.18 9.46
C GLY A 77 0.48 -2.30 8.60
N LEU A 78 1.13 -3.47 8.58
CA LEU A 78 0.68 -4.65 7.84
C LEU A 78 -0.67 -5.17 8.36
N ASP A 79 -0.83 -5.29 9.67
CA ASP A 79 -2.07 -5.76 10.29
C ASP A 79 -3.23 -4.80 9.99
N THR A 80 -2.96 -3.49 10.05
CA THR A 80 -3.93 -2.45 9.68
C THR A 80 -4.35 -2.57 8.21
N LEU A 81 -3.39 -2.80 7.31
CA LEU A 81 -3.67 -2.99 5.87
C LEU A 81 -4.49 -4.25 5.60
N ASN A 82 -4.19 -5.34 6.30
CA ASN A 82 -4.98 -6.58 6.22
C ASN A 82 -6.42 -6.36 6.66
N GLN A 83 -6.62 -5.60 7.74
CA GLN A 83 -7.95 -5.22 8.20
C GLN A 83 -8.69 -4.35 7.18
N ALA A 84 -8.01 -3.39 6.55
CA ALA A 84 -8.59 -2.53 5.52
C ALA A 84 -9.08 -3.34 4.31
N VAL A 85 -8.29 -4.31 3.84
CA VAL A 85 -8.73 -5.21 2.74
C VAL A 85 -9.90 -6.08 3.18
N THR A 86 -9.93 -6.53 4.44
CA THR A 86 -11.06 -7.31 4.96
C THR A 86 -12.36 -6.48 4.97
N MET A 87 -12.26 -5.18 5.24
CA MET A 87 -13.41 -4.27 5.22
C MET A 87 -13.90 -3.99 3.80
N GLU A 88 -12.99 -3.74 2.86
CA GLU A 88 -13.33 -3.44 1.47
C GLU A 88 -12.44 -4.23 0.49
N PRO A 89 -12.73 -5.51 0.25
CA PRO A 89 -11.83 -6.41 -0.47
C PRO A 89 -11.70 -6.09 -1.96
N ASN A 90 -12.57 -5.27 -2.55
CA ASN A 90 -12.51 -4.95 -3.98
C ASN A 90 -12.00 -3.53 -4.25
N GLN A 91 -11.64 -2.78 -3.21
CA GLN A 91 -11.26 -1.39 -3.37
C GLN A 91 -9.80 -1.28 -3.87
N LYS A 92 -9.66 -0.70 -5.06
CA LYS A 92 -8.42 -0.60 -5.84
C LYS A 92 -7.25 -0.05 -5.04
N GLU A 93 -7.47 1.08 -4.36
CA GLU A 93 -6.41 1.84 -3.71
C GLU A 93 -5.90 1.12 -2.45
N ILE A 94 -6.80 0.49 -1.69
CA ILE A 94 -6.46 -0.34 -0.52
C ILE A 94 -5.54 -1.50 -0.92
N ARG A 95 -5.89 -2.24 -1.97
CA ARG A 95 -5.04 -3.34 -2.46
C ARG A 95 -3.70 -2.87 -3.00
N LEU A 96 -3.68 -1.74 -3.71
CA LEU A 96 -2.44 -1.17 -4.22
C LEU A 96 -1.50 -0.79 -3.06
N LEU A 97 -2.04 -0.18 -2.01
CA LEU A 97 -1.28 0.18 -0.80
C LEU A 97 -0.71 -1.05 -0.11
N ARG A 98 -1.53 -2.08 0.15
CA ARG A 98 -1.07 -3.31 0.80
C ARG A 98 -0.03 -4.05 -0.04
N ALA A 99 -0.26 -4.23 -1.34
CA ALA A 99 0.70 -4.87 -2.23
C ALA A 99 2.07 -4.18 -2.20
N ASN A 100 2.08 -2.85 -2.21
CA ASN A 100 3.29 -2.06 -2.18
C ASN A 100 4.05 -2.17 -0.85
N VAL A 101 3.34 -2.20 0.28
CA VAL A 101 3.98 -2.42 1.59
C VAL A 101 4.54 -3.84 1.66
N CYS A 102 3.74 -4.86 1.37
CA CYS A 102 4.16 -6.26 1.39
C CYS A 102 5.36 -6.53 0.49
N LEU A 103 5.44 -5.88 -0.68
CA LEU A 103 6.58 -6.01 -1.58
C LEU A 103 7.91 -5.54 -0.97
N ARG A 104 7.85 -4.51 -0.10
CA ARG A 104 9.04 -3.83 0.47
C ARG A 104 9.46 -4.40 1.82
N LEU A 105 8.58 -5.15 2.47
CA LEU A 105 8.90 -5.79 3.75
C LEU A 105 9.82 -7.01 3.52
N PRO A 106 10.80 -7.25 4.41
CA PRO A 106 11.66 -8.43 4.33
C PRO A 106 10.87 -9.74 4.41
N GLU A 107 10.89 -10.51 3.32
CA GLU A 107 10.15 -11.78 3.22
C GLU A 107 10.54 -12.78 4.31
N SER A 108 11.81 -12.81 4.71
CA SER A 108 12.32 -13.72 5.74
C SER A 108 11.75 -13.47 7.13
N PHE A 109 11.08 -12.34 7.34
CA PHE A 109 10.48 -11.97 8.63
C PHE A 109 8.96 -11.83 8.54
N PHE A 110 8.45 -11.15 7.51
CA PHE A 110 7.03 -10.81 7.40
C PHE A 110 6.21 -11.79 6.55
N HIS A 111 6.85 -12.64 5.74
CA HIS A 111 6.18 -13.67 4.92
C HIS A 111 5.00 -13.16 4.07
N CYS A 112 5.15 -11.98 3.47
CA CYS A 112 4.06 -11.24 2.83
C CYS A 112 4.16 -11.18 1.29
N SER A 113 5.15 -11.84 0.69
CA SER A 113 5.31 -11.87 -0.78
C SER A 113 4.10 -12.48 -1.48
N GLN A 114 3.50 -13.53 -0.91
CA GLN A 114 2.28 -14.11 -1.46
C GLN A 114 1.11 -13.12 -1.42
N THR A 115 0.97 -12.33 -0.36
CA THR A 115 -0.04 -11.26 -0.28
C THR A 115 0.17 -10.19 -1.36
N ALA A 116 1.42 -9.79 -1.61
CA ALA A 116 1.73 -8.86 -2.70
C ALA A 116 1.38 -9.46 -4.08
N ILE A 117 1.70 -10.75 -4.30
CA ILE A 117 1.34 -11.48 -5.52
C ILE A 117 -0.17 -11.47 -5.73
N ASP A 118 -0.95 -11.79 -4.68
CA ASP A 118 -2.40 -11.88 -4.76
C ASP A 118 -3.04 -10.52 -5.08
N ASP A 119 -2.59 -9.45 -4.42
CA ASP A 119 -3.13 -8.11 -4.66
C ASP A 119 -2.75 -7.58 -6.05
N PHE A 120 -1.50 -7.71 -6.49
CA PHE A 120 -1.11 -7.29 -7.84
C PHE A 120 -1.82 -8.13 -8.92
N SER A 121 -1.98 -9.44 -8.71
CA SER A 121 -2.70 -10.30 -9.65
C SER A 121 -4.18 -9.92 -9.73
N PHE A 122 -4.81 -9.63 -8.59
CA PHE A 122 -6.18 -9.12 -8.55
C PHE A 122 -6.31 -7.82 -9.35
N LEU A 123 -5.42 -6.85 -9.14
CA LEU A 123 -5.46 -5.56 -9.84
C LEU A 123 -5.31 -5.72 -11.35
N LEU A 124 -4.43 -6.61 -11.82
CA LEU A 124 -4.29 -6.92 -13.24
C LEU A 124 -5.50 -7.64 -13.82
N ALA A 125 -6.14 -8.54 -13.07
CA ALA A 125 -7.35 -9.23 -13.50
C ALA A 125 -8.52 -8.24 -13.67
N GLN A 126 -8.67 -7.27 -12.76
CA GLN A 126 -9.66 -6.20 -12.90
C GLN A 126 -9.40 -5.34 -14.15
N TYR A 127 -8.13 -5.02 -14.44
CA TYR A 127 -7.77 -4.30 -15.67
C TYR A 127 -8.05 -5.08 -16.95
N GLN A 128 -7.92 -6.42 -16.93
CA GLN A 128 -8.30 -7.25 -18.07
C GLN A 128 -9.81 -7.21 -18.34
N ALA A 129 -10.62 -7.11 -17.29
CA ALA A 129 -12.07 -6.98 -17.40
C ALA A 129 -12.52 -5.56 -17.78
N ASP A 130 -11.83 -4.53 -17.26
CA ASP A 130 -12.06 -3.11 -17.53
C ASP A 130 -10.73 -2.37 -17.78
N PRO A 131 -10.40 -2.05 -19.05
CA PRO A 131 -9.18 -1.32 -19.39
C PRO A 131 -9.08 0.10 -18.80
N ASN A 132 -10.15 0.66 -18.22
CA ASN A 132 -10.11 1.95 -17.52
C ASN A 132 -9.80 1.81 -16.02
N TYR A 133 -9.74 0.58 -15.49
CA TYR A 133 -9.50 0.32 -14.08
C TYR A 133 -8.10 0.79 -13.62
N LEU A 134 -7.10 0.63 -14.49
CA LEU A 134 -5.70 1.07 -14.31
C LEU A 134 -5.21 1.86 -15.52
N SER A 135 -4.35 2.85 -15.28
CA SER A 135 -3.60 3.48 -16.37
C SER A 135 -2.51 2.55 -16.92
N LYS A 136 -2.06 2.78 -18.16
CA LYS A 136 -0.95 2.01 -18.76
C LYS A 136 0.34 2.07 -17.94
N ILE A 137 0.59 3.21 -17.28
CA ILE A 137 1.73 3.40 -16.37
C ILE A 137 1.57 2.48 -15.16
N GLN A 138 0.39 2.47 -14.52
CA GLN A 138 0.12 1.60 -13.37
C GLN A 138 0.23 0.12 -13.74
N VAL A 139 -0.28 -0.30 -14.91
CA VAL A 139 -0.14 -1.69 -15.39
C VAL A 139 1.34 -2.07 -15.52
N THR A 140 2.14 -1.20 -16.11
CA THR A 140 3.58 -1.45 -16.28
C THR A 140 4.30 -1.58 -14.93
N GLU A 141 4.00 -0.69 -13.99
CA GLU A 141 4.56 -0.73 -12.64
C GLU A 141 4.12 -1.97 -11.86
N ILE A 142 2.83 -2.33 -11.94
CA ILE A 142 2.28 -3.51 -11.28
C ILE A 142 2.90 -4.79 -11.83
N ILE A 143 3.11 -4.92 -13.16
CA ILE A 143 3.77 -6.10 -13.74
C ILE A 143 5.21 -6.23 -13.24
N LYS A 144 5.97 -5.12 -13.19
CA LYS A 144 7.34 -5.13 -12.65
C LYS A 144 7.36 -5.51 -11.17
N ASN A 145 6.46 -4.93 -10.38
CA ASN A 145 6.35 -5.21 -8.96
C ASN A 145 5.90 -6.65 -8.68
N LEU A 146 4.99 -7.20 -9.49
CA LEU A 146 4.56 -8.59 -9.41
C LEU A 146 5.72 -9.55 -9.73
N SER A 147 6.54 -9.22 -10.73
CA SER A 147 7.79 -9.97 -10.98
C SER A 147 8.70 -9.98 -9.76
N THR A 148 8.92 -8.82 -9.13
CA THR A 148 9.71 -8.72 -7.90
C THR A 148 9.09 -9.52 -6.76
N ALA A 149 7.78 -9.49 -6.59
CA ALA A 149 7.08 -10.28 -5.56
C ALA A 149 7.28 -11.79 -5.78
N TYR A 150 7.21 -12.27 -7.03
CA TYR A 150 7.54 -13.65 -7.37
C TYR A 150 9.01 -13.99 -7.06
N GLN A 151 9.95 -13.09 -7.31
CA GLN A 151 11.35 -13.31 -6.93
C GLN A 151 11.51 -13.45 -5.42
N HIS A 152 10.89 -12.56 -4.63
CA HIS A 152 10.93 -12.65 -3.16
C HIS A 152 10.32 -13.96 -2.65
N ALA A 153 9.26 -14.45 -3.29
CA ALA A 153 8.62 -15.73 -2.99
C ALA A 153 9.41 -16.98 -3.46
N GLY A 154 10.61 -16.82 -4.04
CA GLY A 154 11.41 -17.94 -4.55
C GLY A 154 10.87 -18.55 -5.84
N ARG A 155 10.12 -17.77 -6.64
CA ARG A 155 9.41 -18.18 -7.86
C ARG A 155 9.97 -17.47 -9.11
N PRO A 156 11.25 -17.70 -9.47
CA PRO A 156 11.92 -16.93 -10.53
C PRO A 156 11.40 -17.23 -11.95
N HIS A 157 10.74 -18.37 -12.17
CA HIS A 157 10.14 -18.70 -13.45
C HIS A 157 8.91 -17.81 -13.71
N GLU A 158 7.98 -17.74 -12.76
CA GLU A 158 6.80 -16.88 -12.84
C GLU A 158 7.16 -15.39 -12.92
N ALA A 159 8.25 -14.98 -12.24
CA ALA A 159 8.79 -13.63 -12.36
C ALA A 159 9.17 -13.29 -13.82
N LYS A 160 9.84 -14.20 -14.53
CA LYS A 160 10.19 -13.99 -15.95
C LYS A 160 8.95 -13.99 -16.83
N GLU A 161 8.02 -14.91 -16.59
CA GLU A 161 6.79 -15.05 -17.37
C GLU A 161 5.93 -13.79 -17.31
N VAL A 162 5.76 -13.20 -16.12
CA VAL A 162 4.93 -11.99 -15.98
C VAL A 162 5.54 -10.79 -16.71
N LEU A 163 6.88 -10.66 -16.74
CA LEU A 163 7.56 -9.57 -17.46
C LEU A 163 7.37 -9.65 -18.98
N GLN A 164 7.21 -10.85 -19.56
CA GLN A 164 6.95 -11.00 -20.99
C GLN A 164 5.65 -10.33 -21.45
N ARG A 165 4.73 -10.04 -20.52
CA ARG A 165 3.50 -9.28 -20.79
C ARG A 165 3.75 -7.83 -21.20
N LEU A 166 4.93 -7.27 -20.90
CA LEU A 166 5.32 -5.91 -21.31
C LEU A 166 5.81 -5.81 -22.75
N SER A 167 6.12 -6.96 -23.38
CA SER A 167 6.64 -7.02 -24.75
C SER A 167 5.57 -7.32 -25.79
N LYS A 168 4.31 -7.41 -25.37
CA LYS A 168 3.13 -7.60 -26.22
C LYS A 168 2.40 -6.28 -26.39
#